data_AF-A0A6I7YTK6-F1
#
_entry.id   AF-A0A6I7YTK6-F1
#
_cell.length_a   1.000
_cell.length_b   1.000
_cell.length_c   1.000
_cell.angle_alpha   90.00
_cell.angle_beta   90.00
_cell.angle_gamma   90.00
#
_symmetry.space_group_name_H-M   'P 1'
#
loop_
_entity.id
_entity.type
_entity.pdbx_description
1 polymer ?
#
loop_
_entity_poly.entity_id
_entity_poly.type
_entity_poly.pdbx_seq_one_letter_code
_entity_poly.pdbx_strand_id
1 'polypeptide(L)' 'MRSHAVVDQAIGVIVATGRLTPQQGRDVLHGVSTATGIKLRHVSELIVDWARTGQLCSDIRTALENQLTQHAPPAPADE' A
#
# COMPACT_ATOMS: atom_id res chain seq x y z
N MET A 1 -17.78 -2.67 -11.64
CA MET A 1 -16.90 -1.52 -11.97
C MET A 1 -16.41 -0.72 -10.75
N ARG A 2 -17.13 -0.62 -9.62
CA ARG A 2 -16.64 0.14 -8.43
C ARG A 2 -15.37 -0.42 -7.76
N SER A 3 -15.15 -1.74 -7.81
CA SER A 3 -13.99 -2.36 -7.16
C SER A 3 -12.65 -2.04 -7.83
N HIS A 4 -12.64 -1.74 -9.13
CA HIS A 4 -11.39 -1.42 -9.84
C HIS A 4 -10.93 0.01 -9.50
N ALA A 5 -11.86 0.97 -9.53
CA ALA A 5 -11.53 2.38 -9.26
C ALA A 5 -10.93 2.61 -7.87
N VAL A 6 -11.46 1.95 -6.83
CA VAL A 6 -10.90 2.07 -5.46
C VAL A 6 -9.53 1.41 -5.34
N VAL A 7 -9.31 0.30 -6.06
CA VAL A 7 -8.01 -0.38 -6.10
C VAL A 7 -6.98 0.52 -6.80
N ASP A 8 -7.33 1.10 -7.94
CA ASP A 8 -6.44 2.02 -8.68
C ASP A 8 -6.12 3.27 -7.85
N GLN A 9 -7.09 3.79 -7.09
CA GLN A 9 -6.87 4.91 -6.16
C GLN A 9 -5.93 4.54 -5.02
N ALA A 10 -6.11 3.37 -4.40
CA ALA A 10 -5.22 2.88 -3.35
C ALA A 10 -3.79 2.66 -3.87
N ILE A 11 -3.64 2.15 -5.10
CA ILE A 11 -2.33 2.05 -5.76
C ILE A 11 -1.70 3.42 -5.90
N GLY A 12 -2.46 4.43 -6.34
CA GLY A 12 -1.97 5.82 -6.44
C GLY A 12 -1.47 6.37 -5.10
N VAL A 13 -2.18 6.10 -4.00
CA VAL A 13 -1.75 6.47 -2.64
C VAL A 13 -0.43 5.80 -2.28
N ILE A 14 -0.32 4.48 -2.47
CA ILE A 14 0.89 3.71 -2.13
C ILE A 14 2.10 4.18 -2.95
N VAL A 15 1.90 4.42 -4.25
CA VAL A 15 2.92 4.96 -5.15
C VAL A 15 3.45 6.31 -4.65
N ALA A 16 2.54 7.22 -4.31
CA ALA A 16 2.92 8.55 -3.83
C ALA A 16 3.66 8.49 -2.49
N THR A 17 3.19 7.64 -1.55
CA THR A 17 3.81 7.47 -0.23
C THR A 17 5.19 6.82 -0.33
N GLY A 18 5.31 5.71 -1.07
CA GLY A 18 6.53 4.91 -1.14
C GLY A 18 7.51 5.31 -2.23
N ARG A 19 7.17 6.32 -3.06
CA ARG A 19 7.92 6.67 -4.29
C ARG A 19 8.16 5.46 -5.19
N LEU A 20 7.14 4.63 -5.33
CA LEU A 20 7.20 3.37 -6.06
C LEU A 20 6.72 3.54 -7.51
N THR A 21 7.04 2.58 -8.37
CA THR A 21 6.35 2.45 -9.66
C THR A 21 4.92 1.95 -9.47
N PRO A 22 4.00 2.19 -10.44
CA PRO A 22 2.64 1.66 -10.37
C PRO A 22 2.56 0.15 -10.17
N GLN A 23 3.50 -0.60 -10.79
CA GLN A 23 3.57 -2.05 -10.63
C GLN A 23 3.93 -2.45 -9.19
N GLN A 24 4.97 -1.84 -8.62
CA GLN A 24 5.33 -2.07 -7.21
C GLN A 24 4.21 -1.65 -6.25
N GLY A 25 3.50 -0.55 -6.53
CA GLY A 25 2.35 -0.14 -5.72
C GLY A 25 1.22 -1.18 -5.71
N ARG A 26 0.97 -1.83 -6.85
CA ARG A 26 0.04 -2.95 -6.96
C ARG A 26 0.53 -4.18 -6.18
N ASP A 27 1.81 -4.50 -6.29
CA ASP A 27 2.40 -5.64 -5.58
C ASP A 27 2.34 -5.45 -4.06
N VAL A 28 2.67 -4.25 -3.57
CA VAL A 28 2.52 -3.86 -2.15
C VAL A 28 1.08 -3.98 -1.68
N LEU A 29 0.11 -3.44 -2.43
CA LEU A 29 -1.31 -3.53 -2.07
C LEU A 29 -1.77 -4.99 -1.96
N HIS A 30 -1.33 -5.85 -2.88
CA HIS A 30 -1.61 -7.28 -2.84
C HIS A 30 -0.93 -7.97 -1.65
N GLY A 31 0.34 -7.64 -1.40
CA GLY A 31 1.10 -8.18 -0.27
C GLY A 31 0.48 -7.86 1.09
N VAL A 32 -0.01 -6.63 1.28
CA VAL A 32 -0.76 -6.24 2.50
C VAL A 32 -2.04 -7.06 2.66
N SER A 33 -2.79 -7.25 1.57
CA SER A 33 -4.00 -8.08 1.57
C SER A 33 -3.70 -9.52 1.95
N THR A 34 -2.64 -10.12 1.40
CA THR A 34 -2.21 -11.48 1.74
C THR A 34 -1.71 -11.57 3.18
N ALA A 35 -0.88 -10.64 3.64
CA ALA A 35 -0.27 -10.66 4.97
C ALA A 35 -1.30 -10.50 6.10
N THR A 36 -2.34 -9.70 5.87
CA THR A 36 -3.39 -9.45 6.87
C THR A 36 -4.59 -10.39 6.74
N GLY A 37 -4.69 -11.15 5.63
CA GLY A 37 -5.88 -11.96 5.32
C GLY A 37 -7.13 -11.14 4.99
N ILE A 38 -7.01 -9.82 4.89
CA ILE A 38 -8.12 -8.92 4.57
C ILE A 38 -8.30 -8.85 3.07
N LYS A 39 -9.55 -8.84 2.60
CA LYS A 39 -9.88 -8.74 1.18
C LYS A 39 -9.26 -7.49 0.55
N LEU A 40 -8.65 -7.63 -0.63
CA LEU A 40 -7.96 -6.56 -1.36
C LEU A 40 -8.79 -5.27 -1.46
N ARG A 41 -10.09 -5.39 -1.74
CA ARG A 41 -10.99 -4.23 -1.82
C ARG A 41 -11.08 -3.49 -0.49
N HIS A 42 -11.19 -4.21 0.62
CA HIS A 42 -11.31 -3.59 1.95
C HIS A 42 -9.99 -2.94 2.36
N VAL A 43 -8.85 -3.59 2.08
CA VAL A 43 -7.54 -2.94 2.23
C VAL A 43 -7.46 -1.67 1.39
N SER A 44 -7.94 -1.69 0.15
CA SER A 44 -7.93 -0.51 -0.73
C SER A 44 -8.75 0.64 -0.14
N GLU A 45 -9.94 0.36 0.38
CA GLU A 45 -10.80 1.34 1.06
C GLU A 45 -10.07 1.95 2.27
N LEU A 46 -9.45 1.11 3.11
CA LEU A 46 -8.68 1.57 4.28
C LEU A 46 -7.48 2.45 3.90
N ILE A 47 -6.77 2.11 2.82
CA ILE A 47 -5.63 2.91 2.31
C ILE A 47 -6.10 4.27 1.78
N VAL A 48 -7.21 4.30 1.05
CA VAL A 48 -7.79 5.55 0.54
C VAL A 48 -8.29 6.44 1.70
N ASP A 49 -8.95 5.85 2.70
CA ASP A 49 -9.37 6.58 3.88
C ASP A 49 -8.19 7.07 4.72
N TRP A 50 -7.13 6.28 4.82
CA TRP A 50 -5.88 6.71 5.46
C TRP A 50 -5.27 7.92 4.78
N ALA A 51 -5.23 7.98 3.44
CA ALA A 51 -4.71 9.15 2.72
C ALA A 51 -5.46 10.45 3.07
N ARG A 52 -6.74 10.36 3.43
CA ARG A 52 -7.57 11.49 3.83
C ARG A 52 -7.48 11.84 5.31
N THR A 53 -7.30 10.84 6.18
CA THR A 53 -7.43 10.98 7.64
C THR A 53 -6.10 10.91 8.40
N GLY A 54 -5.05 10.38 7.79
CA GLY A 54 -3.79 10.02 8.46
C GLY A 54 -3.91 8.84 9.42
N GLN A 55 -5.09 8.23 9.56
CA GLN A 55 -5.35 7.14 10.50
C GLN A 55 -5.41 5.80 9.77
N LEU A 56 -4.71 4.81 10.31
CA LEU A 56 -4.69 3.45 9.79
C LEU A 56 -4.48 2.49 10.96
N CYS A 57 -5.27 1.42 11.02
CA CYS A 57 -5.16 0.42 12.07
C CYS A 57 -3.76 -0.19 12.09
N SER A 58 -3.26 -0.53 13.28
CA SER A 58 -1.88 -0.98 13.49
C SER A 58 -1.52 -2.16 12.59
N ASP A 59 -2.41 -3.15 12.44
CA ASP A 59 -2.13 -4.34 11.64
C ASP A 59 -1.89 -4.02 10.17
N ILE A 60 -2.70 -3.12 9.59
CA ILE A 60 -2.56 -2.69 8.20
C ILE A 60 -1.32 -1.80 8.04
N ARG A 61 -1.05 -0.93 9.03
CA ARG A 61 0.13 -0.07 9.02
C ARG A 61 1.42 -0.89 9.02
N THR A 62 1.55 -1.83 9.95
CA THR A 62 2.72 -2.70 10.04
C THR A 62 2.92 -3.51 8.76
N ALA A 63 1.84 -4.08 8.22
CA ALA A 63 1.90 -4.81 6.96
C ALA A 63 2.34 -3.91 5.79
N LEU A 64 1.79 -2.68 5.71
CA LEU A 64 2.14 -1.71 4.68
C LEU A 64 3.61 -1.29 4.77
N GLU A 65 4.09 -0.94 5.96
CA GLU A 65 5.49 -0.54 6.18
C GLU A 65 6.46 -1.66 5.82
N ASN A 66 6.14 -2.91 6.17
CA ASN A 66 6.94 -4.08 5.80
C ASN A 66 7.00 -4.25 4.27
N GLN A 67 5.87 -4.15 3.58
CA GLN A 67 5.82 -4.26 2.12
C GLN A 67 6.53 -3.08 1.43
N LEU A 68 6.36 -1.86 1.93
CA LEU A 68 7.08 -0.69 1.42
C LEU A 68 8.59 -0.86 1.57
N THR A 69 9.06 -1.39 2.70
CA THR A 69 10.48 -1.65 2.93
C THR A 69 11.05 -2.71 1.98
N GLN A 70 10.26 -3.74 1.65
CA GLN A 70 10.67 -4.78 0.69
C GLN A 70 10.75 -4.28 -0.75
N HIS A 71 9.91 -3.31 -1.12
CA HIS A 71 9.85 -2.74 -2.47
C HIS A 71 10.59 -1.40 -2.61
N ALA A 72 11.09 -0.83 -1.51
CA ALA A 72 11.93 0.34 -1.53
C ALA A 72 13.23 0.02 -2.29
N PRO A 73 13.74 0.96 -3.10
CA PRO A 73 15.08 0.81 -3.62
C PRO A 73 16.05 0.65 -2.43
N PRO A 74 17.08 -0.21 -2.54
CA PRO A 74 18.09 -0.30 -1.50
C PRO A 74 18.61 1.11 -1.24
N ALA A 75 18.57 1.55 0.02
CA ALA A 75 19.17 2.82 0.39
C ALA A 75 20.60 2.84 -0.19
N PRO A 76 21.05 3.93 -0.82
CA PRO A 76 22.42 4.00 -1.27
C PRO A 76 23.30 3.70 -0.06
N ALA A 77 24.03 2.58 -0.11
CA ALA A 77 25.05 2.31 0.87
C ALA A 77 25.96 3.54 0.87
N ASP A 78 26.14 4.15 2.04
CA ASP A 78 27.12 5.22 2.25
C ASP A 78 28.39 4.90 1.44
N GLU A 79 28.75 5.81 0.53
CA GLU A 79 29.98 5.78 -0.27
C GLU A 79 31.22 6.02 0.62
#